data_AF-A0A0H3DXU6-F1
#
_entry.id   AF-A0A0H3DXU6-F1
#
_cell.length_a   1.000
_cell.length_b   1.000
_cell.length_c   1.000
_cell.angle_alpha   90.00
_cell.angle_beta   90.00
_cell.angle_gamma   90.00
#
_symmetry.space_group_name_H-M   'P 1'
#
loop_
_entity.id
_entity.type
_entity.pdbx_description
1 polymer ?
#
loop_
_entity_poly.entity_id
_entity_poly.type
_entity_poly.pdbx_seq_one_letter_code
_entity_poly.pdbx_strand_id
1 'polypeptide(L)' 'MYVPAPVPPISTELTADTPVPAVPDPLTWGASLDLNINLLSALGQCNADKAGIRRVELMRASPATGNKNHIDNRGNE' A
#
# COMPACT_ATOMS: atom_id res chain seq x y z
N MET A 1 -4.45 20.73 -29.97
CA MET A 1 -5.23 19.70 -29.24
C MET A 1 -4.63 19.53 -27.85
N TYR A 2 -5.45 19.34 -26.82
CA TYR A 2 -4.99 18.94 -25.49
C TYR A 2 -4.90 17.42 -25.44
N VAL A 3 -3.77 16.88 -24.98
CA VAL A 3 -3.60 15.43 -24.75
C VAL A 3 -3.57 15.21 -23.24
N PRO A 4 -4.42 14.34 -22.67
CA PRO A 4 -4.37 14.01 -21.26
C PRO A 4 -2.98 13.48 -20.88
N ALA A 5 -2.42 13.98 -19.77
CA ALA A 5 -1.16 13.47 -19.25
C ALA A 5 -1.32 12.00 -18.83
N PRO A 6 -0.30 11.14 -19.07
CA PRO A 6 -0.31 9.76 -18.60
C PRO A 6 -0.45 9.70 -17.07
N VAL A 7 -1.29 8.79 -16.56
CA VAL A 7 -1.39 8.53 -15.13
C VAL A 7 -0.13 7.81 -14.66
N PRO A 8 0.61 8.32 -13.66
CA PRO A 8 1.79 7.64 -13.14
C PRO A 8 1.44 6.22 -12.67
N PRO A 9 2.23 5.18 -13.00
CA PRO A 9 1.95 3.83 -12.55
C PRO A 9 2.01 3.72 -11.02
N ILE A 10 1.29 2.75 -10.46
CA ILE A 10 1.40 2.44 -9.03
C ILE A 10 2.77 1.81 -8.75
N SER A 11 3.27 1.94 -7.51
CA SER A 11 4.50 1.26 -7.11
C SER A 11 4.37 -0.25 -7.34
N THR A 12 5.40 -0.87 -7.92
CA THR A 12 5.43 -2.32 -8.16
C THR A 12 5.32 -3.11 -6.87
N GLU A 13 5.85 -2.58 -5.76
CA GLU A 13 5.76 -3.19 -4.43
C GLU A 13 4.31 -3.37 -3.96
N LEU A 14 3.43 -2.43 -4.29
CA LEU A 14 2.01 -2.49 -3.90
C LEU A 14 1.24 -3.55 -4.69
N THR A 15 1.76 -3.98 -5.83
CA THR A 15 1.13 -4.97 -6.73
C THR A 15 1.87 -6.28 -6.79
N ALA A 16 2.97 -6.42 -6.05
CA ALA A 16 3.71 -7.67 -5.95
C ALA A 16 2.86 -8.73 -5.25
N ASP A 17 3.05 -9.99 -5.63
CA ASP A 17 2.37 -11.09 -4.97
C ASP A 17 2.80 -11.18 -3.50
N THR A 18 1.82 -11.36 -2.61
CA THR A 18 2.11 -11.62 -1.20
C THR A 18 2.87 -12.95 -1.09
N PRO A 19 4.07 -12.99 -0.46
CA PRO A 19 4.83 -14.23 -0.33
C PRO A 19 4.03 -15.31 0.39
N VAL A 20 4.02 -16.52 -0.18
CA VAL A 20 3.36 -17.68 0.42
C VAL A 20 4.34 -18.33 1.41
N PRO A 21 4.01 -18.44 2.71
CA PRO A 21 4.87 -19.12 3.66
C PRO A 21 5.07 -20.60 3.28
N ALA A 22 6.29 -21.10 3.44
CA ALA A 22 6.58 -22.51 3.19
C ALA A 22 5.86 -23.41 4.20
N VAL A 23 5.23 -24.48 3.70
CA VAL A 23 4.65 -25.52 4.56
C VAL A 23 5.78 -26.45 5.02
N PRO A 24 6.00 -26.62 6.33
CA PRO A 24 7.08 -27.46 6.84
C PRO A 24 6.76 -28.95 6.66
N ASP A 25 7.81 -29.75 6.44
CA ASP A 25 7.74 -31.21 6.35
C ASP A 25 8.85 -31.84 7.24
N PRO A 26 8.50 -32.57 8.33
CA PRO A 26 7.15 -32.88 8.76
C PRO A 26 6.42 -31.69 9.39
N LEU A 27 5.11 -31.58 9.16
CA LEU A 27 4.25 -30.60 9.83
C LEU A 27 3.98 -31.04 11.27
N THR A 28 4.91 -30.71 12.18
CA THR A 28 4.70 -30.90 13.62
C THR A 28 3.69 -29.89 14.17
N TRP A 29 3.14 -30.16 15.36
CA TRP A 29 2.22 -29.22 16.01
C TRP A 29 2.87 -27.84 16.24
N GLY A 30 4.11 -27.80 16.74
CA GLY A 30 4.85 -26.54 16.92
C GLY A 30 5.07 -25.80 15.60
N ALA A 31 5.49 -26.52 14.56
CA ALA A 31 5.69 -25.94 13.23
C ALA A 31 4.38 -25.39 12.62
N SER A 32 3.22 -25.96 12.97
CA SER A 32 1.92 -25.43 12.55
C SER A 32 1.58 -24.10 13.22
N LEU A 33 2.01 -23.87 14.46
CA LEU A 33 1.86 -22.58 15.13
C LEU A 33 2.72 -21.51 14.44
N ASP A 34 3.98 -21.84 14.14
CA ASP A 34 4.87 -20.94 13.40
C ASP A 34 4.32 -20.62 12.01
N LEU A 35 3.78 -21.62 11.31
CA LEU A 35 3.10 -21.43 10.04
C LEU A 35 1.90 -20.47 10.16
N ASN A 36 1.07 -20.60 11.21
CA ASN A 36 -0.06 -19.69 11.45
C ASN A 36 0.41 -18.25 11.70
N ILE A 37 1.50 -18.05 12.44
CA ILE A 37 2.09 -16.72 12.67
C ILE A 37 2.54 -16.10 11.34
N ASN A 38 3.25 -16.88 10.52
CA ASN A 38 3.71 -16.43 9.21
C ASN A 38 2.53 -16.08 8.28
N LEU A 39 1.46 -16.88 8.30
CA LEU A 39 0.24 -16.61 7.54
C LEU A 39 -0.48 -15.34 8.01
N LEU A 40 -0.58 -15.11 9.32
CA LEU A 40 -1.16 -13.89 9.87
C LEU A 40 -0.34 -12.65 9.49
N SER A 41 0.99 -12.76 9.47
CA SER A 41 1.88 -11.70 9.02
C SER A 41 1.70 -11.39 7.52
N ALA A 42 1.68 -12.43 6.67
CA ALA A 42 1.45 -12.28 5.23
C ALA A 42 0.08 -11.65 4.94
N LEU A 43 -0.97 -12.04 5.67
CA LEU A 43 -2.29 -11.44 5.56
C LEU A 43 -2.30 -9.97 6.00
N GLY A 44 -1.59 -9.64 7.07
CA GLY A 44 -1.40 -8.28 7.54
C GLY A 44 -0.76 -7.39 6.47
N GLN A 45 0.32 -7.87 5.85
CA GLN A 45 1.00 -7.17 4.77
C GLN A 45 0.08 -6.99 3.54
N CYS A 46 -0.60 -8.05 3.10
CA CYS A 46 -1.54 -7.98 1.99
C CYS A 46 -2.65 -6.94 2.22
N ASN A 47 -3.16 -6.84 3.45
CA ASN A 47 -4.15 -5.83 3.81
C ASN A 47 -3.57 -4.40 3.79
N ALA A 48 -2.32 -4.21 4.21
CA ALA A 48 -1.62 -2.95 4.12
C ALA A 48 -1.41 -2.52 2.66
N ASP A 49 -0.99 -3.45 1.79
CA ASP A 49 -0.78 -3.18 0.37
C ASP A 49 -2.10 -2.76 -0.30
N LYS A 50 -3.19 -3.51 -0.06
CA LYS A 50 -4.55 -3.15 -0.52
C LYS A 50 -4.98 -1.75 -0.05
N ALA A 51 -4.65 -1.37 1.19
CA ALA A 51 -4.96 -0.03 1.68
C ALA A 51 -4.14 1.05 0.95
N GLY A 52 -2.87 0.79 0.67
CA GLY A 52 -2.02 1.65 -0.16
C GLY A 52 -2.57 1.85 -1.56
N ILE A 53 -2.99 0.78 -2.24
CA ILE A 53 -3.63 0.84 -3.56
C ILE A 53 -4.88 1.71 -3.51
N ARG A 54 -5.79 1.47 -2.55
CA ARG A 54 -7.02 2.27 -2.40
C ARG A 54 -6.73 3.75 -2.20
N ARG A 55 -5.67 4.10 -1.44
CA ARG A 55 -5.26 5.49 -1.24
C ARG A 55 -4.80 6.13 -2.56
N VAL A 56 -4.03 5.42 -3.38
CA VAL A 56 -3.60 5.90 -4.70
C VAL A 56 -4.81 6.14 -5.61
N GLU A 57 -5.77 5.21 -5.64
CA GLU A 57 -6.99 5.35 -6.43
C GLU A 57 -7.85 6.54 -5.97
N LEU A 58 -7.99 6.76 -4.66
CA LEU A 58 -8.69 7.93 -4.13
C LEU A 58 -8.03 9.26 -4.53
N MET A 59 -6.69 9.30 -4.56
CA MET A 59 -5.94 10.47 -5.02
C MET A 59 -6.16 10.74 -6.50
N ARG A 60 -6.27 9.68 -7.33
CA ARG A 60 -6.55 9.80 -8.77
C ARG A 60 -8.00 10.22 -9.04
N ALA A 61 -8.95 9.77 -8.23
CA ALA A 61 -10.37 10.11 -8.35
C ALA A 61 -10.69 11.53 -7.85
N SER A 62 -9.84 12.12 -7.02
CA SER A 62 -10.00 13.51 -6.58
C SER A 62 -9.60 14.46 -7.72
N PRO A 63 -10.44 15.45 -8.10
CA PRO A 63 -10.02 16.50 -9.00
C PRO A 63 -8.79 17.17 -8.40
N ALA A 64 -7.73 17.37 -9.19
CA ALA A 64 -6.53 18.04 -8.72
C ALA A 64 -6.87 19.45 -8.19
N THR A 65 -7.09 19.57 -6.89
CA THR A 65 -7.21 20.87 -6.22
C THR A 65 -5.82 21.49 -6.21
N GLY A 66 -5.48 22.14 -7.31
CA GLY A 66 -4.46 23.17 -7.32
C GLY A 66 -4.95 24.32 -6.44
N ASN A 67 -4.57 24.33 -5.17
CA ASN A 67 -4.52 25.56 -4.40
C ASN A 67 -3.25 25.57 -3.54
N LYS A 68 -2.16 26.02 -4.14
CA LYS A 68 -0.96 26.48 -3.41
C LYS A 68 -1.21 27.94 -3.03
N ASN A 69 -1.95 28.19 -1.95
CA ASN A 69 -1.97 29.49 -1.28
C ASN A 69 -2.24 29.26 0.20
N HIS A 70 -1.22 28.83 0.93
CA HIS A 70 -1.11 29.21 2.34
C HIS A 70 0.24 29.89 2.51
N ILE A 71 0.21 31.21 2.33
CA ILE A 71 1.26 32.11 2.78
C ILE A 71 1.14 32.10 4.31
N ASP A 72 1.95 31.28 4.98
CA ASP A 72 2.32 31.57 6.36
C ASP A 72 3.22 32.80 6.30
N ASN A 73 2.61 33.92 6.66
CA ASN A 73 3.27 35.19 6.86
C ASN A 73 3.90 35.10 8.25
N ARG A 74 5.24 35.03 8.27
CA ARG A 74 6.07 35.28 9.45
C ARG A 74 5.55 36.53 10.16
N GLY A 75 4.85 36.32 11.27
CA GLY A 75 4.21 37.36 12.06
C GLY A 75 4.43 37.14 13.55
N ASN A 76 5.51 37.74 14.07
CA ASN A 76 5.61 38.39 15.38
C ASN A 76 4.68 37.92 16.53
N GLU A 77 5.21 37.08 17.41
CA GLU A 77 5.41 37.32 18.85
C GLU A 77 6.36 36.27 19.44
#